data_AF-A0A562TJL8-F1
#
_entry.id   AF-A0A562TJL8-F1
#
_cell.length_a   1.000
_cell.length_b   1.000
_cell.length_c   1.000
_cell.angle_alpha   90.00
_cell.angle_beta   90.00
_cell.angle_gamma   90.00
#
_symmetry.space_group_name_H-M   'P 1'
#
loop_
_entity.id
_entity.type
_entity.pdbx_description
1 polymer ?
#
loop_
_entity_poly.entity_id
_entity_poly.type
_entity_poly.pdbx_seq_one_letter_code
_entity_poly.pdbx_strand_id
1 'polypeptide(L)'
;MTLVLALIPLGSGQSTETEIDVDPVAAYLAASATVSDISKFCERNPQACETGGAALSAIGAQARDGARIVYEFLDAKVSKKDGITIELPREQQLAEAGEDGILVTGATTTQVTSGTLTHDDLALPWRGAAETPQQPNSAPQTASKAEYGPVPRPKPRTGGNA
;
A
#
# COMPACT_ATOMS: atom_id res chain seq x y z
N MET A 1 18.85 19.54 2.62
CA MET A 1 17.55 19.60 3.32
C MET A 1 16.61 20.50 2.54
N THR A 2 15.91 19.91 1.57
CA THR A 2 14.88 20.54 0.74
C THR A 2 13.80 19.48 0.45
N LEU A 3 13.20 18.92 1.50
CA LEU A 3 11.98 18.08 1.37
C LEU A 3 10.71 18.93 1.39
N VAL A 4 10.81 20.19 1.79
CA VAL A 4 9.66 21.10 1.95
C VAL A 4 9.01 21.44 0.60
N LEU A 5 9.81 21.53 -0.48
CA LEU A 5 9.30 21.80 -1.83
C LEU A 5 8.58 20.59 -2.48
N ALA A 6 8.72 19.38 -1.93
CA ALA A 6 7.95 18.21 -2.36
C ALA A 6 6.58 18.12 -1.66
N LEU A 7 6.40 18.83 -0.54
CA LEU A 7 5.19 18.84 0.28
C LEU A 7 4.29 20.05 0.00
N ILE A 8 4.76 21.03 -0.77
CA ILE A 8 3.92 22.12 -1.28
C ILE A 8 3.43 21.67 -2.66
N PRO A 9 2.18 21.21 -2.82
CA PRO A 9 1.59 21.09 -4.14
C PRO A 9 1.49 22.51 -4.70
N LEU A 10 2.43 22.88 -5.58
CA LEU A 10 2.28 24.05 -6.44
C LEU A 10 1.03 23.76 -7.29
N GLY A 11 -0.07 24.37 -6.89
CA GLY A 11 -1.35 24.15 -7.53
C GLY A 11 -1.30 24.48 -9.02
N SER A 12 -2.06 23.74 -9.81
CA SER A 12 -3.02 24.31 -10.75
C SER A 12 -3.72 23.15 -11.44
N GLY A 13 -5.05 23.18 -11.39
CA GLY A 13 -5.87 22.21 -12.09
C GLY A 13 -5.54 22.22 -13.58
N GLN A 14 -4.89 21.17 -14.02
CA GLN A 14 -5.12 20.58 -15.33
C GLN A 14 -5.31 19.11 -15.03
N SER A 15 -6.55 18.65 -15.20
CA SER A 15 -6.83 17.26 -15.52
C SER A 15 -6.17 16.98 -16.87
N THR A 16 -4.85 16.84 -16.87
CA THR A 16 -4.20 16.03 -17.88
C THR A 16 -4.67 14.63 -17.53
N GLU A 17 -5.60 14.11 -18.33
CA GLU A 17 -5.70 12.69 -18.63
C GLU A 17 -4.29 12.23 -18.99
N THR A 18 -3.51 11.94 -17.96
CA THR A 18 -2.11 11.58 -18.11
C THR A 18 -2.20 10.09 -18.32
N GLU A 19 -2.41 9.71 -19.57
CA GLU A 19 -2.17 8.35 -20.03
C GLU A 19 -0.80 7.97 -19.49
N ILE A 20 -0.76 7.07 -18.50
CA ILE A 20 0.49 6.63 -17.89
C ILE A 20 1.14 5.73 -18.94
N ASP A 21 1.90 6.35 -19.85
CA ASP A 21 2.70 5.65 -20.86
C ASP A 21 3.92 5.06 -20.16
N VAL A 22 3.82 3.77 -19.82
CA VAL A 22 4.92 3.00 -19.24
C VAL A 22 5.50 2.12 -20.34
N ASP A 23 6.74 2.38 -20.73
CA ASP A 23 7.49 1.47 -21.61
C ASP A 23 7.78 0.16 -20.84
N PRO A 24 7.23 -0.99 -21.29
CA PRO A 24 7.43 -2.27 -20.62
C PRO A 24 8.92 -2.69 -20.60
N VAL A 25 9.71 -2.28 -21.60
CA VAL A 25 11.13 -2.61 -21.67
C VAL A 25 11.91 -1.81 -20.63
N ALA A 26 11.72 -0.50 -20.56
CA ALA A 26 12.32 0.33 -19.53
C ALA A 26 11.91 -0.12 -18.12
N ALA A 27 10.64 -0.47 -17.91
CA ALA A 27 10.16 -0.97 -16.62
C ALA A 27 10.86 -2.28 -16.21
N TYR A 28 11.02 -3.23 -17.14
CA TYR A 28 11.76 -4.47 -16.89
C TYR A 28 13.21 -4.21 -16.53
N LEU A 29 13.89 -3.34 -17.29
CA LEU A 29 15.29 -2.99 -17.03
C LEU A 29 15.44 -2.31 -15.66
N ALA A 30 14.57 -1.37 -15.33
CA ALA A 30 14.57 -0.70 -14.02
C ALA A 30 14.32 -1.69 -12.87
N ALA A 31 13.38 -2.61 -13.04
CA ALA A 31 13.11 -3.66 -12.07
C ALA A 31 14.34 -4.58 -11.88
N SER A 32 14.99 -4.99 -12.97
CA SER A 32 16.18 -5.84 -12.92
C SER A 32 17.36 -5.15 -12.20
N ALA A 33 17.55 -3.85 -12.43
CA ALA A 33 18.54 -3.06 -11.72
C ALA A 33 18.22 -2.98 -10.22
N THR A 34 16.96 -2.76 -9.87
CA THR A 34 16.49 -2.76 -8.49
C THR A 34 16.74 -4.10 -7.80
N VAL A 35 16.47 -5.22 -8.48
CA VAL A 35 16.74 -6.57 -7.94
C VAL A 35 18.23 -6.78 -7.71
N SER A 36 19.10 -6.28 -8.60
CA SER A 36 20.56 -6.30 -8.42
C SER A 36 21.01 -5.49 -7.20
N ASP A 37 20.33 -4.40 -6.87
CA ASP A 37 20.68 -3.61 -5.69
C ASP A 37 20.15 -4.24 -4.39
N ILE A 38 18.95 -4.83 -4.44
CA ILE A 38 18.42 -5.63 -3.35
C ILE A 38 19.32 -6.82 -3.07
N SER A 39 19.86 -7.50 -4.09
CA SER A 39 20.75 -8.64 -3.88
C SER A 39 22.03 -8.22 -3.12
N LYS A 40 22.67 -7.12 -3.53
CA LYS A 40 23.82 -6.56 -2.82
C LYS A 40 23.47 -6.08 -1.41
N PHE A 41 22.25 -5.59 -1.20
CA PHE A 41 21.75 -5.24 0.14
C PHE A 41 21.63 -6.48 1.04
N CYS A 42 21.10 -7.58 0.50
CA CYS A 42 20.94 -8.84 1.22
C CYS A 42 22.27 -9.48 1.61
N GLU A 43 23.29 -9.39 0.76
CA GLU A 43 24.65 -9.85 1.10
C GLU A 43 25.17 -9.19 2.39
N ARG A 44 24.83 -7.92 2.61
CA ARG A 44 25.23 -7.17 3.82
C ARG A 44 24.25 -7.31 4.99
N ASN A 45 23.00 -7.68 4.73
CA ASN A 45 21.92 -7.71 5.74
C ASN A 45 21.05 -8.98 5.59
N PRO A 46 21.61 -10.17 5.87
CA PRO A 46 20.91 -11.43 5.60
C PRO A 46 19.61 -11.58 6.40
N GLN A 47 19.60 -11.13 7.66
CA GLN A 47 18.40 -11.19 8.53
C GLN A 47 17.23 -10.34 8.01
N ALA A 48 17.52 -9.20 7.37
CA ALA A 48 16.48 -8.35 6.78
C ALA A 48 15.81 -9.04 5.59
N CYS A 49 16.60 -9.74 4.77
CA CYS A 49 16.07 -10.46 3.61
C CYS A 49 15.39 -11.78 3.99
N GLU A 50 15.78 -12.44 5.08
CA GLU A 50 15.05 -13.61 5.62
C GLU A 50 13.64 -13.20 6.07
N THR A 51 13.54 -12.16 6.89
CA THR A 51 12.25 -11.65 7.39
C THR A 51 11.42 -11.05 6.26
N GLY A 52 12.02 -10.22 5.41
CA GLY A 52 11.34 -9.59 4.28
C GLY A 52 10.93 -10.58 3.19
N GLY A 53 11.73 -11.63 2.98
CA GLY A 53 11.44 -12.68 1.99
C GLY A 53 10.16 -13.45 2.30
N ALA A 54 9.87 -13.71 3.58
CA ALA A 54 8.61 -14.32 3.98
C ALA A 54 7.40 -13.43 3.62
N ALA A 55 7.49 -12.12 3.87
CA ALA A 55 6.45 -11.17 3.50
C ALA A 55 6.29 -11.07 1.98
N LEU A 56 7.38 -10.95 1.23
CA LEU A 56 7.37 -10.90 -0.23
C LEU A 56 6.81 -12.19 -0.85
N SER A 57 7.05 -13.35 -0.24
CA SER A 57 6.48 -14.63 -0.71
C SER A 57 4.96 -14.65 -0.59
N ALA A 58 4.42 -14.21 0.55
CA ALA A 58 2.97 -14.12 0.75
C ALA A 58 2.31 -13.14 -0.22
N ILE A 59 2.88 -11.94 -0.37
CA ILE A 59 2.41 -10.93 -1.33
C ILE A 59 2.51 -11.46 -2.76
N GLY A 60 3.62 -12.13 -3.09
CA GLY A 60 3.86 -12.68 -4.42
C GLY A 60 2.88 -13.77 -4.82
N ALA A 61 2.43 -14.60 -3.88
CA ALA A 61 1.39 -15.59 -4.12
C ALA A 61 0.07 -14.91 -4.52
N GLN A 62 -0.39 -13.95 -3.72
CA GLN A 62 -1.60 -13.18 -4.03
C GLN A 62 -1.48 -12.38 -5.33
N ALA A 63 -0.31 -11.81 -5.61
CA ALA A 63 -0.06 -11.09 -6.86
C ALA A 63 -0.18 -11.99 -8.09
N ARG A 64 0.24 -13.26 -8.01
CA ARG A 64 0.09 -14.25 -9.10
C ARG A 64 -1.37 -14.61 -9.32
N ASP A 65 -2.13 -14.81 -8.25
CA ASP A 65 -3.57 -15.08 -8.33
C ASP A 65 -4.30 -13.90 -8.98
N GLY A 66 -3.97 -12.67 -8.59
CA GLY A 66 -4.50 -11.45 -9.21
C GLY A 66 -4.11 -11.31 -10.68
N ALA A 67 -2.84 -11.58 -11.01
CA ALA A 67 -2.36 -11.53 -12.39
C ALA A 67 -3.12 -12.51 -13.28
N ARG A 68 -3.40 -13.72 -12.80
CA ARG A 68 -4.19 -14.71 -13.54
C ARG A 68 -5.58 -14.19 -13.91
N ILE A 69 -6.29 -13.58 -12.95
CA ILE A 69 -7.64 -13.03 -13.19
C ILE A 69 -7.59 -11.95 -14.27
N VAL A 70 -6.61 -11.04 -14.20
CA VAL A 70 -6.44 -9.98 -15.21
C VAL A 70 -6.11 -10.57 -16.58
N TYR A 71 -5.24 -11.57 -16.66
CA TYR A 71 -4.89 -12.21 -17.92
C TYR A 71 -6.07 -12.95 -18.55
N GLU A 72 -6.85 -13.70 -17.78
CA GLU A 72 -8.07 -14.36 -18.28
C GLU A 72 -9.10 -13.35 -18.80
N PHE A 73 -9.24 -12.21 -18.11
CA PHE A 73 -10.11 -11.12 -18.58
C PHE A 73 -9.61 -10.49 -19.90
N LEU A 74 -8.31 -10.20 -19.99
CA LEU A 74 -7.72 -9.64 -21.21
C LEU A 74 -7.83 -10.62 -22.38
N ASP A 75 -7.55 -11.91 -22.16
CA ASP A 75 -7.65 -12.96 -23.18
C ASP A 75 -9.09 -13.09 -23.72
N ALA A 76 -10.10 -13.07 -22.84
CA ALA A 76 -11.50 -13.09 -23.24
C ALA A 76 -11.93 -11.83 -24.02
N LYS A 77 -11.36 -10.66 -23.70
CA LYS A 77 -11.64 -9.40 -24.41
C LYS A 77 -10.94 -9.31 -25.76
N VAL A 78 -9.70 -9.78 -25.86
CA VAL A 78 -8.91 -9.81 -27.10
C VAL A 78 -9.50 -10.82 -28.07
N SER A 79 -9.85 -12.03 -27.60
CA SER A 79 -10.48 -13.07 -28.43
C SER A 79 -11.87 -12.69 -28.94
N LYS A 80 -12.56 -11.76 -28.26
CA LYS A 80 -13.84 -11.20 -28.72
C LYS A 80 -13.66 -10.05 -29.73
N LYS A 81 -12.43 -9.55 -29.89
CA LYS A 81 -12.05 -8.40 -30.70
C LYS A 81 -11.13 -8.82 -31.86
N ASP A 82 -11.54 -9.85 -32.60
CA ASP A 82 -11.04 -10.10 -33.96
C ASP A 82 -11.59 -9.01 -34.90
N GLY A 83 -10.84 -7.90 -34.92
CA GLY A 83 -11.16 -6.65 -35.60
C GLY A 83 -10.37 -5.55 -34.91
N ILE A 84 -9.05 -5.51 -35.16
CA ILE A 84 -8.16 -4.52 -34.55
C ILE A 84 -8.50 -3.14 -35.11
N THR A 85 -9.33 -2.43 -34.37
CA THR A 85 -9.26 -0.98 -34.23
C THR A 85 -9.29 -0.69 -32.73
N ILE A 86 -8.17 -0.21 -32.19
CA ILE A 86 -8.14 0.34 -30.83
C ILE A 86 -8.69 1.76 -30.93
N GLU A 87 -10.01 1.87 -30.86
CA GLU A 87 -10.69 3.06 -30.36
C GLU A 87 -11.21 2.70 -28.97
N LEU A 88 -10.79 3.46 -27.95
CA LEU A 88 -11.54 3.54 -26.69
C LEU A 88 -12.87 4.26 -26.96
N PRO A 89 -13.95 4.00 -26.19
CA PRO A 89 -15.25 4.57 -26.47
C PRO A 89 -15.19 6.10 -26.29
N ARG A 90 -15.29 6.81 -27.42
CA ARG A 90 -15.74 8.20 -27.45
C ARG A 90 -17.15 8.24 -26.86
N GLU A 91 -17.30 9.06 -25.83
CA GLU A 91 -18.55 9.55 -25.22
C GLU A 91 -19.85 8.88 -25.70
N GLN A 92 -20.44 8.06 -24.84
CA GLN A 92 -21.90 8.02 -24.74
C GLN A 92 -22.29 8.80 -23.50
N GLN A 93 -22.48 10.09 -23.69
CA GLN A 93 -23.26 10.88 -22.76
C GLN A 93 -24.75 10.52 -22.96
N LEU A 94 -25.38 10.23 -21.81
CA LEU A 94 -26.81 10.24 -21.54
C LEU A 94 -27.59 8.90 -21.64
N ALA A 95 -27.54 8.13 -20.54
CA ALA A 95 -28.76 7.76 -19.80
C ALA A 95 -28.39 7.35 -18.37
N GLU A 96 -28.90 8.10 -17.40
CA GLU A 96 -28.84 7.76 -15.98
C GLU A 96 -29.64 6.48 -15.71
N ALA A 97 -29.03 5.46 -15.09
CA ALA A 97 -29.62 4.56 -14.09
C ALA A 97 -28.70 3.35 -13.79
N GLY A 98 -28.26 3.24 -12.53
CA GLY A 98 -27.88 1.96 -11.90
C GLY A 98 -26.39 1.69 -11.78
N GLU A 99 -25.79 2.21 -10.70
CA GLU A 99 -24.48 1.82 -10.18
C GLU A 99 -24.49 0.32 -9.81
N ASP A 100 -23.48 -0.44 -10.25
CA ASP A 100 -22.91 -1.63 -9.59
C ASP A 100 -21.93 -2.33 -10.56
N GLY A 101 -20.78 -1.69 -10.78
CA GLY A 101 -19.69 -2.24 -11.59
C GLY A 101 -18.37 -2.03 -10.87
N ILE A 102 -18.14 -2.79 -9.79
CA ILE A 102 -16.91 -2.75 -9.00
C ILE A 102 -15.72 -3.05 -9.93
N LEU A 103 -14.90 -2.03 -10.16
CA LEU A 103 -13.58 -2.16 -10.75
C LEU A 103 -12.68 -2.83 -9.69
N VAL A 104 -12.46 -4.15 -9.81
CA VAL A 104 -11.58 -4.91 -8.90
C VAL A 104 -10.12 -4.58 -9.22
N THR A 105 -9.67 -3.41 -8.78
CA THR A 105 -8.25 -3.19 -8.48
C THR A 105 -8.01 -3.74 -7.07
N GLY A 106 -6.92 -4.48 -6.85
CA GLY A 106 -6.59 -5.17 -5.59
C GLY A 106 -6.38 -4.29 -4.34
N ALA A 107 -6.93 -3.07 -4.32
CA ALA A 107 -7.10 -2.25 -3.13
C ALA A 107 -8.62 -2.07 -2.90
N THR A 108 -9.11 -2.73 -1.83
CA THR A 108 -10.42 -2.62 -1.18
C THR A 108 -11.45 -1.69 -1.84
N THR A 109 -12.41 -2.26 -2.57
CA THR A 109 -13.70 -1.59 -2.79
C THR A 109 -14.61 -1.88 -1.60
N THR A 110 -14.77 -0.87 -0.76
CA THR A 110 -15.85 -0.79 0.21
C THR A 110 -17.17 -0.60 -0.53
N GLN A 111 -17.97 -1.65 -0.66
CA GLN A 111 -19.43 -1.52 -0.69
C GLN A 111 -19.97 -2.27 0.53
N VAL A 112 -20.18 -1.51 1.61
CA VAL A 112 -20.86 -1.97 2.81
C VAL A 112 -22.35 -2.06 2.51
N THR A 113 -22.90 -3.27 2.53
CA THR A 113 -24.21 -3.46 3.15
C THR A 113 -24.16 -4.78 3.94
N SER A 114 -24.14 -4.66 5.26
CA SER A 114 -24.21 -5.76 6.24
C SER A 114 -22.92 -6.58 6.45
N GLY A 115 -21.84 -5.92 6.84
CA GLY A 115 -20.67 -6.56 7.45
C GLY A 115 -20.69 -6.43 8.98
N THR A 116 -20.07 -7.37 9.71
CA THR A 116 -19.87 -7.33 11.17
C THR A 116 -18.77 -6.35 11.61
N LEU A 117 -18.28 -5.51 10.69
CA LEU A 117 -17.26 -4.50 10.95
C LEU A 117 -17.86 -3.41 11.83
N THR A 118 -17.35 -3.32 13.04
CA THR A 118 -17.69 -2.27 13.99
C THR A 118 -16.87 -1.02 13.71
N HIS A 119 -17.29 0.12 14.27
CA HIS A 119 -16.57 1.38 14.09
C HIS A 119 -15.12 1.31 14.61
N ASP A 120 -14.86 0.41 15.57
CA ASP A 120 -13.53 0.17 16.12
C ASP A 120 -12.60 -0.55 15.14
N ASP A 121 -13.14 -1.38 14.24
CA ASP A 121 -12.36 -2.06 13.20
C ASP A 121 -11.86 -1.11 12.10
N LEU A 122 -12.46 0.09 12.00
CA LEU A 122 -12.04 1.15 11.08
C LEU A 122 -10.83 1.94 11.61
N ALA A 123 -10.57 1.87 12.92
CA ALA A 123 -9.40 2.48 13.53
C ALA A 123 -8.19 1.55 13.33
N LEU A 124 -7.48 1.73 12.22
CA LEU A 124 -6.22 1.04 11.99
C LEU A 124 -5.22 1.37 13.13
N PRO A 125 -4.78 0.38 13.93
CA PRO A 125 -4.00 0.63 15.16
C PRO A 125 -2.60 1.21 14.92
N TRP A 126 -2.16 1.26 13.65
CA TRP A 126 -0.89 1.87 13.24
C TRP A 126 -1.01 3.37 12.94
N ARG A 127 -2.21 3.96 12.91
CA ARG A 127 -2.37 5.42 12.99
C ARG A 127 -2.25 5.80 14.47
N GLY A 128 -1.14 6.46 14.82
CA GLY A 128 -0.98 7.09 16.13
C GLY A 128 -2.21 7.95 16.43
N ALA A 129 -2.72 7.86 17.65
CA ALA A 129 -3.97 8.49 18.08
C ALA A 129 -4.06 9.93 17.55
N ALA A 130 -5.13 10.23 16.82
CA ALA A 130 -5.49 11.60 16.52
C ALA A 130 -5.69 12.30 17.88
N GLU A 131 -4.74 13.14 18.22
CA GLU A 131 -4.75 14.01 19.38
C GLU A 131 -5.96 14.96 19.28
N THR A 132 -7.03 14.60 19.99
CA THR A 132 -8.23 15.41 20.15
C THR A 132 -7.85 16.75 20.80
N PRO A 133 -8.20 17.90 20.20
CA PRO A 133 -8.04 19.20 20.86
C PRO A 133 -8.81 19.23 22.19
N GLN A 134 -8.07 19.50 23.27
CA GLN A 134 -8.58 19.61 24.64
C GLN A 134 -9.67 20.69 24.76
N GLN A 135 -10.80 20.34 25.38
CA GLN A 135 -11.74 21.32 25.92
C GLN A 135 -11.65 21.30 27.46
N PRO A 136 -11.54 22.46 28.13
CA PRO A 136 -11.25 22.52 29.56
C PRO A 136 -12.57 22.43 30.34
N ASN A 137 -12.67 21.41 31.21
CA ASN A 137 -13.37 21.41 32.50
C ASN A 137 -13.89 20.00 32.80
N SER A 138 -13.16 19.28 33.67
CA SER A 138 -13.69 18.52 34.82
C SER A 138 -12.53 17.85 35.54
N ALA A 139 -12.63 17.83 36.88
CA ALA A 139 -11.60 17.43 37.84
C ALA A 139 -11.19 15.93 37.74
N PRO A 140 -10.08 15.52 38.40
CA PRO A 140 -9.22 14.43 37.93
C PRO A 140 -9.78 13.04 38.27
N GLN A 141 -9.94 12.19 37.26
CA GLN A 141 -10.00 10.75 37.46
C GLN A 141 -8.57 10.22 37.55
N THR A 142 -8.25 9.66 38.70
CA THR A 142 -7.02 8.91 38.99
C THR A 142 -6.97 7.66 38.10
N ALA A 143 -6.41 7.81 36.91
CA ALA A 143 -5.97 6.68 36.08
C ALA A 143 -4.47 6.48 36.35
N SER A 144 -4.14 5.33 36.93
CA SER A 144 -2.78 4.92 37.28
C SER A 144 -1.85 5.02 36.08
N LYS A 145 -0.94 5.99 36.13
CA LYS A 145 0.21 6.11 35.25
C LYS A 145 1.04 4.83 35.35
N ALA A 146 1.03 4.02 34.29
CA ALA A 146 2.08 3.02 34.09
C ALA A 146 3.37 3.80 33.82
N GLU A 147 4.11 4.05 34.90
CA GLU A 147 5.43 4.64 34.87
C GLU A 147 6.36 3.66 34.14
N TYR A 148 6.61 3.93 32.86
CA TYR A 148 7.70 3.29 32.10
C TYR A 148 9.02 3.73 32.74
N GLY A 149 9.46 2.97 33.74
CA GLY A 149 10.78 3.09 34.31
C GLY A 149 11.88 2.67 33.31
N PRO A 150 13.13 3.09 33.52
CA PRO A 150 14.24 2.71 32.66
C PRO A 150 14.41 1.19 32.63
N VAL A 151 14.50 0.62 31.41
CA VAL A 151 14.68 -0.82 31.16
C VAL A 151 15.99 -1.29 31.83
N PRO A 152 16.00 -2.39 32.59
CA PRO A 152 17.21 -2.94 33.20
C PRO A 152 18.24 -3.27 32.11
N ARG A 153 19.44 -2.69 32.21
CA ARG A 153 20.54 -2.99 31.29
C ARG A 153 21.11 -4.38 31.62
N PRO A 154 21.33 -5.27 30.62
CA PRO A 154 21.99 -6.55 30.86
C PRO A 154 23.40 -6.35 31.45
N LYS A 155 23.75 -7.13 32.48
CA LYS A 155 25.11 -7.10 33.05
C LYS A 155 26.12 -7.62 32.01
N PRO A 156 27.30 -6.99 31.87
CA PRO A 156 28.37 -7.53 31.05
C PRO A 156 28.80 -8.90 31.59
N ARG A 157 28.90 -9.90 30.70
CA ARG A 157 29.49 -11.20 31.04
C ARG A 157 30.99 -10.99 31.30
N THR A 158 31.36 -10.86 32.56
CA THR A 158 32.76 -11.02 32.99
C THR A 158 33.06 -12.49 33.15
N GLY A 159 33.91 -13.03 32.29
CA GLY A 159 34.49 -14.37 32.41
C GLY A 159 35.15 -14.76 31.11
N GLY A 160 36.41 -15.16 31.07
CA GLY A 160 37.37 -15.42 32.13
C GLY A 160 38.56 -16.08 31.42
N ASN A 161 39.76 -15.61 31.69
CA ASN A 161 40.98 -16.17 31.10
C ASN A 161 41.18 -17.59 31.61
N ALA A 162 41.42 -18.52 30.69
CA ALA A 162 42.14 -19.76 30.91
C ALA A 162 43.18 -19.88 29.80
#